data_AF-A0A8B9SS37-F1
#
_entry.id   AF-A0A8B9SS37-F1
#
_cell.length_a   1.000
_cell.length_b   1.000
_cell.length_c   1.000
_cell.angle_alpha   90.00
_cell.angle_beta   90.00
_cell.angle_gamma   90.00
#
_symmetry.space_group_name_H-M   'P 1'
#
loop_
_entity.id
_entity.type
_entity.pdbx_description
1 polymer ?
#
loop_
_entity_poly.entity_id
_entity_poly.type
_entity_poly.pdbx_seq_one_letter_code
_entity_poly.pdbx_strand_id
1 'polypeptide(L)'
;SFCSVKILCHCHFWNFMPSEMLMKIFSYLDAVSLLCVSCVNKRFYHLANDNGIWLKIYSGCFPPKRTIWKVKSVQTETGPLSCAPIQDRKPGYWKKEYILKQMAAVTARVMQLVKPVDLYTGLPSRIKKPSGLSWMIVLKDRNGKEHVMEQADLFFKDTSVTIFWYSASWPCLDTLLSLKLLGVTPLLLDQSKAPSKNGPRRRSLIAEYDFFNLTESNVTLGADKLVQLFSLDPGLLVGLWKGKNEIAFVMASLHYHQLLERSTLGSATVQYALPSNKPILDDIDPEYGLHDYDLHLDMHSGSCTYLCGTFKSLFCRKGDIENGYLRLTVVSLKDNTKHVPLIGTVGLCWETDAFKGNVKDCYVMDVTLLDETRKPFWCFSAPVCMELSSKASSLYDYMGCVYTTDYADAEGKVCVELVWLEETKEYFIVSLVIYVSTEKVNNWYGTNY
;
A
#
# COMPACT_ATOMS: atom_id res chain seq x y z
N SER A 1 10.63 17.33 19.15
CA SER A 1 11.64 17.91 18.26
C SER A 1 11.29 19.31 17.75
N PHE A 2 10.01 19.71 17.66
CA PHE A 2 9.63 21.10 17.35
C PHE A 2 10.18 22.13 18.36
N CYS A 3 10.30 21.77 19.65
CA CYS A 3 10.95 22.62 20.64
C CYS A 3 12.45 22.88 20.34
N SER A 4 13.21 21.86 19.93
CA SER A 4 14.66 22.00 19.72
C SER A 4 14.99 22.89 18.51
N VAL A 5 14.19 22.82 17.43
CA VAL A 5 14.38 23.67 16.24
C VAL A 5 13.89 25.11 16.48
N LYS A 6 12.78 25.30 17.21
CA LYS A 6 12.32 26.65 17.59
C LYS A 6 13.30 27.39 18.51
N ILE A 7 13.97 26.67 19.42
CA ILE A 7 15.00 27.26 20.31
C ILE A 7 16.21 27.75 19.51
N LEU A 8 16.62 27.04 18.46
CA LEU A 8 17.72 27.48 17.58
C LEU A 8 17.36 28.71 16.73
N CYS A 9 16.10 28.87 16.32
CA CYS A 9 15.67 30.04 15.55
C CYS A 9 15.49 31.32 16.39
N HIS A 10 15.14 31.21 17.69
CA HIS A 10 14.88 32.40 18.52
C HIS A 10 16.12 33.01 19.19
N CYS A 11 17.24 32.26 19.23
CA CYS A 11 18.45 32.74 19.86
C CYS A 11 19.41 33.37 18.82
N HIS A 12 19.37 34.70 18.70
CA HIS A 12 20.31 35.49 17.88
C HIS A 12 21.79 35.11 18.08
N PHE A 13 22.16 34.61 19.26
CA PHE A 13 23.50 34.17 19.63
C PHE A 13 24.14 33.16 18.66
N TRP A 14 23.36 32.20 18.14
CA TRP A 14 23.89 31.14 17.28
C TRP A 14 24.30 31.63 15.89
N ASN A 15 23.68 32.72 15.41
CA ASN A 15 24.02 33.31 14.12
C ASN A 15 25.33 34.10 14.15
N PHE A 16 25.78 34.56 15.32
CA PHE A 16 27.03 35.31 15.51
C PHE A 16 28.22 34.44 15.95
N MET A 17 28.00 33.16 16.26
CA MET A 17 29.07 32.27 16.69
C MET A 17 30.06 31.99 15.52
N PRO A 18 31.38 31.89 15.76
CA PRO A 18 32.35 31.52 14.71
C PRO A 18 32.07 30.13 14.13
N SER A 19 32.41 29.95 12.85
CA SER A 19 32.10 28.72 12.10
C SER A 19 32.81 27.51 12.70
N GLU A 20 34.00 27.69 13.26
CA GLU A 20 34.83 26.68 13.91
C GLU A 20 34.13 26.10 15.15
N MET A 21 33.46 26.97 15.91
CA MET A 21 32.75 26.58 17.12
C MET A 21 31.44 25.85 16.78
N LEU A 22 30.71 26.33 15.76
CA LEU A 22 29.53 25.63 15.23
C LEU A 22 29.90 24.27 14.65
N MET A 23 31.01 24.16 13.92
CA MET A 23 31.54 22.90 13.39
C MET A 23 31.86 21.90 14.51
N LYS A 24 32.48 22.37 15.59
CA LYS A 24 32.74 21.54 16.77
C LYS A 24 31.45 21.04 17.40
N ILE A 25 30.44 21.89 17.55
CA ILE A 25 29.11 21.50 18.05
C ILE A 25 28.45 20.47 17.12
N PHE A 26 28.46 20.72 15.81
CA PHE A 26 27.86 19.85 14.80
C PHE A 26 28.55 18.48 14.76
N SER A 27 29.85 18.39 15.09
CA SER A 27 30.58 17.13 15.15
C SER A 27 30.12 16.15 16.25
N TYR A 28 29.32 16.63 17.21
CA TYR A 28 28.68 15.82 18.27
C TYR A 28 27.24 15.41 17.94
N LEU A 29 26.65 15.99 16.88
CA LEU A 29 25.28 15.69 16.48
C LEU A 29 25.20 14.35 15.73
N ASP A 30 24.08 13.65 15.91
CA ASP A 30 23.76 12.48 15.10
C ASP A 30 23.29 12.88 13.69
N ALA A 31 23.22 11.89 12.79
CA ALA A 31 22.84 12.12 11.40
C ALA A 31 21.46 12.78 11.28
N VAL A 32 20.50 12.40 12.13
CA VAL A 32 19.14 12.98 12.17
C VAL A 32 19.21 14.47 12.52
N SER A 33 19.91 14.82 13.60
CA SER A 33 20.03 16.20 14.06
C SER A 33 20.80 17.07 13.05
N LEU A 34 21.83 16.54 12.40
CA LEU A 34 22.54 17.23 11.33
C LEU A 34 21.64 17.54 10.12
N LEU A 35 20.79 16.59 9.72
CA LEU A 35 19.81 16.81 8.67
C LEU A 35 18.81 17.91 9.06
N CYS A 36 18.30 17.89 10.30
CA CYS A 36 17.40 18.93 10.80
C CYS A 36 18.07 20.31 10.85
N VAL A 37 19.31 20.40 11.34
CA VAL A 37 20.10 21.64 11.40
C VAL A 37 20.34 22.22 10.01
N SER A 38 20.53 21.36 9.00
CA SER A 38 20.71 21.80 7.62
C SER A 38 19.49 22.53 7.03
N CYS A 39 18.31 22.40 7.64
CA CYS A 39 17.08 23.08 7.22
C CYS A 39 16.86 24.44 7.90
N VAL A 40 17.73 24.85 8.84
CA VAL A 40 17.52 26.08 9.64
C VAL A 40 17.88 27.34 8.85
N ASN A 41 19.08 27.41 8.27
CA ASN A 41 19.53 28.53 7.44
C ASN A 41 20.67 28.12 6.49
N LYS A 42 21.01 28.99 5.53
CA LYS A 42 22.07 28.71 4.53
C LYS A 42 23.43 28.43 5.17
N ARG A 43 23.82 29.16 6.22
CA ARG A 43 25.10 28.97 6.90
C ARG A 43 25.18 27.58 7.53
N PHE A 44 24.13 27.17 8.24
CA PHE A 44 24.03 25.86 8.88
C PHE A 44 23.94 24.74 7.85
N TYR A 45 23.28 24.97 6.72
CA TYR A 45 23.28 24.03 5.60
C TYR A 45 24.70 23.73 5.11
N HIS A 46 25.53 24.76 4.89
CA HIS A 46 26.91 24.57 4.44
C HIS A 46 27.76 23.84 5.49
N LEU A 47 27.70 24.27 6.75
CA LEU A 47 28.48 23.68 7.84
C LEU A 47 28.04 22.23 8.15
N ALA A 48 26.74 21.95 8.13
CA ALA A 48 26.21 20.61 8.37
C ALA A 48 26.49 19.64 7.20
N ASN A 49 26.93 20.12 6.04
CA ASN A 49 27.36 19.29 4.90
C ASN A 49 28.87 19.04 4.87
N ASP A 50 29.58 19.36 5.96
CA ASP A 50 31.02 19.13 6.05
C ASP A 50 31.41 17.65 5.88
N ASN A 51 32.39 17.41 5.03
CA ASN A 51 32.83 16.06 4.69
C ASN A 51 33.53 15.35 5.86
N GLY A 52 34.17 16.08 6.78
CA GLY A 52 34.82 15.49 7.95
C GLY A 52 33.82 14.93 8.96
N ILE A 53 32.75 15.67 9.26
CA ILE A 53 31.67 15.22 10.13
C ILE A 53 30.99 13.96 9.55
N TRP A 54 30.61 14.00 8.27
CA TRP A 54 29.93 12.88 7.63
C TRP A 54 30.82 11.65 7.42
N LEU A 55 32.12 11.82 7.19
CA LEU A 55 33.07 10.71 7.13
C LEU A 55 33.17 10.00 8.49
N LYS A 56 33.19 10.75 9.60
CA LYS A 56 33.18 10.18 10.96
C LYS A 56 31.93 9.34 11.20
N ILE A 57 30.76 9.87 10.85
CA ILE A 57 29.47 9.15 10.95
C ILE A 57 29.47 7.91 10.06
N TYR A 58 29.88 8.04 8.80
CA TYR A 58 29.94 6.94 7.85
C TYR A 58 30.83 5.81 8.36
N SER A 59 32.04 6.13 8.82
CA SER A 59 33.01 5.14 9.30
C SER A 59 32.56 4.47 10.59
N GLY A 60 31.85 5.20 11.46
CA GLY A 60 31.25 4.65 12.68
C GLY A 60 30.10 3.68 12.41
N CYS A 61 29.22 3.99 11.46
CA CYS A 61 28.09 3.13 11.11
C CYS A 61 28.47 1.96 10.19
N PHE A 62 29.52 2.12 9.39
CA PHE A 62 29.92 1.16 8.37
C PHE A 62 31.42 0.86 8.45
N PRO A 63 31.86 0.14 9.49
CA PRO A 63 33.26 -0.26 9.58
C PRO A 63 33.63 -1.12 8.36
N PRO A 64 34.85 -0.97 7.81
CA PRO A 64 35.33 -1.87 6.77
C PRO A 64 35.26 -3.32 7.30
N LYS A 65 34.67 -4.21 6.52
CA LYS A 65 34.64 -5.64 6.85
C LYS A 65 36.10 -6.07 7.06
N ARG A 66 36.45 -6.51 8.28
CA ARG A 66 37.74 -7.17 8.52
C ARG A 66 37.74 -8.43 7.66
N THR A 67 38.34 -8.37 6.47
CA THR A 67 38.75 -9.58 5.77
C THR A 67 39.72 -10.29 6.71
N ILE A 68 39.31 -11.46 7.19
CA ILE A 68 40.19 -12.37 7.90
C ILE A 68 41.32 -12.69 6.92
N TRP A 69 42.46 -12.06 7.16
CA TRP A 69 43.64 -12.12 6.30
C TRP A 69 44.23 -13.52 6.46
N LYS A 70 43.82 -14.47 5.62
CA LYS A 70 44.64 -15.65 5.37
C LYS A 70 45.86 -15.15 4.60
N VAL A 71 46.95 -14.95 5.34
CA VAL A 71 48.27 -14.67 4.81
C VAL A 71 48.66 -15.81 3.87
N LYS A 72 48.65 -15.54 2.57
CA LYS A 72 49.65 -16.07 1.64
C LYS A 72 50.10 -14.90 0.77
N SER A 73 51.30 -14.45 1.06
CA SER A 73 52.09 -13.58 0.20
C SER A 73 52.18 -14.18 -1.20
N VAL A 74 51.87 -13.39 -2.22
CA VAL A 74 52.77 -13.02 -3.33
C VAL A 74 52.10 -11.84 -4.05
N GLN A 75 52.94 -10.87 -4.39
CA GLN A 75 52.61 -9.60 -5.01
C GLN A 75 51.78 -9.76 -6.29
N THR A 76 50.62 -9.11 -6.36
CA THR A 76 50.04 -8.68 -7.63
C THR A 76 49.31 -7.38 -7.36
N GLU A 77 49.86 -6.31 -7.90
CA GLU A 77 49.35 -4.95 -7.82
C GLU A 77 47.91 -4.91 -8.35
N THR A 78 46.96 -4.72 -7.43
CA THR A 78 45.63 -4.19 -7.72
C THR A 78 45.42 -3.03 -6.76
N GLY A 79 45.20 -1.84 -7.33
CA GLY A 79 45.35 -0.56 -6.66
C GLY A 79 44.52 -0.43 -5.37
N PRO A 80 45.09 0.16 -4.31
CA PRO A 80 44.34 0.47 -3.10
C PRO A 80 43.28 1.52 -3.43
N LEU A 81 42.10 1.38 -2.83
CA LEU A 81 41.07 2.41 -2.74
C LEU A 81 41.73 3.77 -2.49
N SER A 82 41.77 4.62 -3.52
CA SER A 82 42.49 5.88 -3.44
C SER A 82 41.89 6.74 -2.34
N CYS A 83 42.65 6.91 -1.25
CA CYS A 83 42.51 8.01 -0.31
C CYS A 83 42.82 9.31 -1.05
N ALA A 84 41.88 9.80 -1.85
CA ALA A 84 41.88 11.21 -2.23
C ALA A 84 41.81 12.03 -0.93
N PRO A 85 42.62 13.09 -0.77
CA PRO A 85 42.55 13.92 0.42
C PRO A 85 41.10 14.41 0.58
N ILE A 86 40.60 14.39 1.83
CA ILE A 86 39.22 14.79 2.19
C ILE A 86 38.85 16.16 1.59
N GLN A 87 39.85 16.99 1.27
CA GLN A 87 39.74 18.33 0.70
C GLN A 87 39.38 18.39 -0.81
N ASP A 88 39.62 17.33 -1.61
CA ASP A 88 39.32 17.37 -3.06
C ASP A 88 37.88 16.94 -3.41
N ARG A 89 37.10 16.52 -2.41
CA ARG A 89 35.72 16.08 -2.64
C ARG A 89 34.76 17.23 -2.46
N LYS A 90 33.77 17.33 -3.37
CA LYS A 90 32.67 18.31 -3.27
C LYS A 90 32.03 18.25 -1.87
N PRO A 91 31.67 19.39 -1.26
CA PRO A 91 30.95 19.43 0.01
C PRO A 91 29.70 18.53 -0.02
N GLY A 92 29.45 17.79 1.06
CA GLY A 92 28.31 16.86 1.16
C GLY A 92 28.48 15.51 0.46
N TYR A 93 29.66 15.19 -0.07
CA TYR A 93 29.93 13.88 -0.68
C TYR A 93 29.64 12.73 0.28
N TRP A 94 30.19 12.77 1.50
CA TRP A 94 30.02 11.69 2.47
C TRP A 94 28.60 11.59 3.02
N LYS A 95 27.88 12.72 3.06
CA LYS A 95 26.44 12.73 3.36
C LYS A 95 25.66 11.94 2.31
N LYS A 96 25.95 12.18 1.01
CA LYS A 96 25.31 11.47 -0.09
C LYS A 96 25.59 9.97 -0.02
N GLU A 97 26.85 9.59 0.15
CA GLU A 97 27.25 8.17 0.29
C GLU A 97 26.59 7.49 1.49
N TYR A 98 26.50 8.18 2.62
CA TYR A 98 25.80 7.68 3.81
C TYR A 98 24.32 7.41 3.52
N ILE A 99 23.62 8.37 2.91
CA ILE A 99 22.20 8.23 2.56
C ILE A 99 21.99 7.10 1.54
N LEU A 100 22.82 7.01 0.50
CA LEU A 100 22.74 5.93 -0.50
C LEU A 100 22.90 4.55 0.14
N LYS A 101 23.86 4.40 1.07
CA LYS A 101 24.09 3.14 1.77
C LYS A 101 22.93 2.76 2.70
N GLN A 102 22.32 3.74 3.36
CA GLN A 102 21.09 3.52 4.14
C GLN A 102 19.92 3.10 3.25
N MET A 103 19.73 3.74 2.09
CA MET A 103 18.71 3.34 1.12
C MET A 103 18.92 1.91 0.59
N ALA A 104 20.17 1.52 0.33
CA ALA A 104 20.51 0.17 -0.06
C ALA A 104 20.20 -0.85 1.05
N ALA A 105 20.47 -0.50 2.32
CA ALA A 105 20.13 -1.34 3.47
C ALA A 105 18.62 -1.52 3.65
N VAL A 106 17.82 -0.45 3.48
CA VAL A 106 16.35 -0.52 3.48
C VAL A 106 15.87 -1.45 2.36
N THR A 107 16.38 -1.26 1.14
CA THR A 107 16.02 -2.07 -0.03
C THR A 107 16.34 -3.55 0.22
N ALA A 108 17.54 -3.85 0.70
CA ALA A 108 17.93 -5.21 1.04
C ALA A 108 17.02 -5.82 2.12
N ARG A 109 16.64 -5.04 3.14
CA ARG A 109 15.72 -5.49 4.19
C ARG A 109 14.33 -5.80 3.64
N VAL A 110 13.79 -4.94 2.78
CA VAL A 110 12.51 -5.17 2.08
C VAL A 110 12.57 -6.47 1.30
N MET A 111 13.61 -6.66 0.48
CA MET A 111 13.78 -7.90 -0.28
C MET A 111 13.88 -9.15 0.62
N GLN A 112 14.45 -9.05 1.82
CA GLN A 112 14.46 -10.16 2.78
C GLN A 112 13.11 -10.42 3.44
N LEU A 113 12.27 -9.41 3.61
CA LEU A 113 10.93 -9.53 4.18
C LEU A 113 9.91 -10.09 3.19
N VAL A 114 10.09 -9.82 1.89
CA VAL A 114 9.21 -10.30 0.81
C VAL A 114 9.49 -11.76 0.44
N LYS A 115 10.74 -12.22 0.58
CA LYS A 115 11.18 -13.59 0.23
C LYS A 115 10.34 -14.74 0.79
N PRO A 116 9.98 -14.77 2.10
CA PRO A 116 9.22 -15.88 2.64
C PRO A 116 7.75 -15.75 2.23
N VAL A 117 7.33 -16.55 1.26
CA VAL A 117 5.96 -16.56 0.72
C VAL A 117 5.10 -17.60 1.42
N ASP A 118 3.87 -17.23 1.75
CA ASP A 118 2.83 -18.12 2.24
C ASP A 118 2.34 -19.03 1.12
N LEU A 119 2.30 -20.34 1.36
CA LEU A 119 1.97 -21.35 0.34
C LEU A 119 0.49 -21.37 -0.07
N TYR A 120 -0.38 -20.76 0.74
CA TYR A 120 -1.82 -20.74 0.54
C TYR A 120 -2.28 -19.46 -0.15
N THR A 121 -1.68 -18.32 0.20
CA THR A 121 -2.04 -17.03 -0.41
C THR A 121 -1.07 -16.55 -1.49
N GLY A 122 0.11 -17.16 -1.63
CA GLY A 122 1.14 -16.67 -2.56
C GLY A 122 1.73 -15.31 -2.17
N LEU A 123 1.43 -14.80 -0.97
CA LEU A 123 1.83 -13.49 -0.47
C LEU A 123 2.97 -13.59 0.57
N PRO A 124 3.75 -12.52 0.78
CA PRO A 124 4.78 -12.56 1.81
C PRO A 124 4.21 -12.77 3.23
N SER A 125 4.71 -13.80 3.91
CA SER A 125 4.28 -14.25 5.25
C SER A 125 4.57 -13.25 6.39
N ARG A 126 5.46 -12.28 6.18
CA ARG A 126 5.96 -11.36 7.23
C ARG A 126 5.43 -9.92 7.09
N ILE A 127 4.23 -9.75 6.55
CA ILE A 127 3.66 -8.41 6.26
C ILE A 127 3.01 -7.73 7.47
N LYS A 128 2.80 -8.44 8.58
CA LYS A 128 2.22 -7.85 9.81
C LYS A 128 3.15 -6.75 10.37
N LYS A 129 2.93 -5.52 9.87
CA LYS A 129 3.60 -4.24 10.11
C LYS A 129 5.14 -4.31 10.13
N PRO A 130 5.83 -4.24 8.96
CA PRO A 130 7.28 -4.13 8.95
C PRO A 130 7.70 -2.90 9.77
N SER A 131 8.61 -3.11 10.74
CA SER A 131 8.87 -2.10 11.76
C SER A 131 9.28 -0.76 11.15
N GLY A 132 8.45 0.26 11.41
CA GLY A 132 8.63 1.63 10.93
C GLY A 132 7.83 2.02 9.68
N LEU A 133 7.17 1.09 8.99
CA LEU A 133 6.26 1.45 7.90
C LEU A 133 4.96 2.05 8.45
N SER A 134 4.59 3.20 7.92
CA SER A 134 3.29 3.85 8.12
C SER A 134 2.79 4.42 6.80
N TRP A 135 1.53 4.82 6.75
CA TRP A 135 0.94 5.47 5.59
C TRP A 135 0.43 6.87 5.95
N MET A 136 0.42 7.74 4.96
CA MET A 136 -0.07 9.11 5.08
C MET A 136 -0.80 9.50 3.82
N ILE A 137 -1.73 10.45 3.94
CA ILE A 137 -2.35 11.11 2.80
C ILE A 137 -1.87 12.56 2.73
N VAL A 138 -1.71 13.05 1.50
CA VAL A 138 -1.41 14.46 1.22
C VAL A 138 -2.50 14.98 0.30
N LEU A 139 -3.29 15.92 0.82
CA LEU A 139 -4.35 16.60 0.09
C LEU A 139 -3.77 17.90 -0.47
N LYS A 140 -3.90 18.12 -1.78
CA LYS A 140 -3.43 19.33 -2.45
C LYS A 140 -4.62 20.21 -2.80
N ASP A 141 -4.55 21.48 -2.41
CA ASP A 141 -5.57 22.47 -2.78
C ASP A 141 -5.28 23.12 -4.15
N ARG A 142 -6.28 23.87 -4.65
CA ARG A 142 -6.18 24.67 -5.89
C ARG A 142 -5.10 25.75 -5.84
N ASN A 143 -4.73 26.20 -4.65
CA ASN A 143 -3.70 27.22 -4.43
C ASN A 143 -2.28 26.60 -4.34
N GLY A 144 -2.16 25.26 -4.47
CA GLY A 144 -0.91 24.53 -4.35
C GLY A 144 -0.45 24.23 -2.92
N LYS A 145 -1.26 24.53 -1.91
CA LYS A 145 -1.00 24.18 -0.51
C LYS A 145 -1.25 22.69 -0.27
N GLU A 146 -0.30 22.06 0.40
CA GLU A 146 -0.39 20.65 0.79
C GLU A 146 -0.83 20.51 2.26
N HIS A 147 -1.85 19.69 2.48
CA HIS A 147 -2.36 19.30 3.78
C HIS A 147 -1.97 17.85 4.05
N VAL A 148 -1.10 17.65 5.03
CA VAL A 148 -0.57 16.34 5.41
C VAL A 148 -1.42 15.74 6.53
N MET A 149 -1.88 14.51 6.34
CA MET A 149 -2.60 13.76 7.37
C MET A 149 -1.93 12.42 7.62
N GLU A 150 -1.59 12.18 8.89
CA GLU A 150 -1.05 10.90 9.35
C GLU A 150 -2.20 9.91 9.56
N GLN A 151 -1.96 8.63 9.32
CA GLN A 151 -2.93 7.57 9.60
C GLN A 151 -3.45 7.62 11.05
N ALA A 152 -4.75 7.39 11.22
CA ALA A 152 -5.39 7.26 12.53
C ALA A 152 -5.39 5.78 12.96
N ASP A 153 -6.08 4.93 12.19
CA ASP A 153 -6.25 3.51 12.51
C ASP A 153 -5.83 2.57 11.39
N LEU A 154 -5.57 1.31 11.76
CA LEU A 154 -5.17 0.23 10.88
C LEU A 154 -5.88 -1.07 11.25
N PHE A 155 -6.43 -1.74 10.25
CA PHE A 155 -7.00 -3.07 10.39
C PHE A 155 -6.28 -4.00 9.41
N PHE A 156 -5.58 -5.00 9.96
CA PHE A 156 -4.87 -5.99 9.17
C PHE A 156 -5.79 -7.17 8.91
N LYS A 157 -5.83 -7.61 7.64
CA LYS A 157 -6.51 -8.81 7.17
C LYS A 157 -5.49 -9.82 6.65
N ASP A 158 -6.00 -10.95 6.17
CA ASP A 158 -5.17 -12.06 5.70
C ASP A 158 -4.39 -11.66 4.45
N THR A 159 -5.02 -10.92 3.53
CA THR A 159 -4.42 -10.50 2.25
C THR A 159 -4.38 -8.98 2.05
N SER A 160 -4.94 -8.19 2.95
CA SER A 160 -5.00 -6.73 2.82
C SER A 160 -4.78 -5.98 4.14
N VAL A 161 -4.62 -4.66 4.04
CA VAL A 161 -4.70 -3.73 5.17
C VAL A 161 -5.68 -2.61 4.83
N THR A 162 -6.59 -2.32 5.76
CA THR A 162 -7.45 -1.14 5.72
C THR A 162 -6.87 -0.05 6.61
N ILE A 163 -6.76 1.16 6.06
CA ILE A 163 -6.17 2.31 6.72
C ILE A 163 -7.22 3.41 6.81
N PHE A 164 -7.36 4.00 7.99
CA PHE A 164 -8.31 5.08 8.23
C PHE A 164 -7.60 6.40 8.55
N TRP A 165 -8.16 7.47 8.01
CA TRP A 165 -7.85 8.85 8.35
C TRP A 165 -9.14 9.55 8.75
N TYR A 166 -9.17 10.08 9.96
CA TYR A 166 -10.21 10.98 10.45
C TYR A 166 -9.53 12.10 11.25
N SER A 167 -10.14 13.28 11.23
CA SER A 167 -9.65 14.45 11.94
C SER A 167 -10.78 15.43 12.18
N ALA A 168 -10.67 16.21 13.26
CA ALA A 168 -11.57 17.34 13.50
C ALA A 168 -11.39 18.48 12.47
N SER A 169 -10.23 18.55 11.79
CA SER A 169 -9.92 19.64 10.85
C SER A 169 -9.54 19.09 9.47
N TRP A 170 -10.52 19.03 8.58
CA TRP A 170 -10.29 18.73 7.16
C TRP A 170 -10.21 20.02 6.33
N PRO A 171 -9.39 20.05 5.26
CA PRO A 171 -9.49 21.11 4.26
C PRO A 171 -10.86 21.07 3.58
N CYS A 172 -11.33 22.23 3.11
CA CYS A 172 -12.60 22.36 2.41
C CYS A 172 -12.57 21.56 1.10
N LEU A 173 -13.56 20.68 0.91
CA LEU A 173 -13.63 19.76 -0.24
C LEU A 173 -13.60 20.51 -1.57
N ASP A 174 -14.32 21.62 -1.69
CA ASP A 174 -14.42 22.43 -2.92
C ASP A 174 -13.06 23.00 -3.39
N THR A 175 -12.11 23.12 -2.46
CA THR A 175 -10.77 23.63 -2.74
C THR A 175 -9.77 22.53 -3.08
N LEU A 176 -10.11 21.25 -2.89
CA LEU A 176 -9.21 20.14 -3.13
C LEU A 176 -9.12 19.80 -4.62
N LEU A 177 -7.90 19.45 -5.04
CA LEU A 177 -7.60 18.99 -6.39
C LEU A 177 -7.23 17.52 -6.42
N SER A 178 -6.29 17.10 -5.57
CA SER A 178 -5.84 15.72 -5.56
C SER A 178 -5.49 15.23 -4.16
N LEU A 179 -5.58 13.90 -4.02
CA LEU A 179 -5.12 13.17 -2.84
C LEU A 179 -4.01 12.23 -3.27
N LYS A 180 -2.89 12.28 -2.56
CA LYS A 180 -1.78 11.34 -2.72
C LYS A 180 -1.70 10.41 -1.54
N LEU A 181 -1.76 9.11 -1.80
CA LEU A 181 -1.51 8.07 -0.81
C LEU A 181 -0.04 7.69 -0.83
N LEU A 182 0.63 7.81 0.30
CA LEU A 182 2.08 7.63 0.43
C LEU A 182 2.42 6.60 1.49
N GLY A 183 3.29 5.67 1.14
CA GLY A 183 4.05 4.86 2.09
C GLY A 183 5.17 5.68 2.72
N VAL A 184 5.35 5.55 4.03
CA VAL A 184 6.29 6.34 4.83
C VAL A 184 7.19 5.41 5.60
N THR A 185 8.50 5.54 5.38
CA THR A 185 9.51 4.79 6.13
C THR A 185 10.59 5.69 6.70
N PRO A 186 11.15 5.38 7.87
CA PRO A 186 12.32 6.05 8.40
C PRO A 186 13.47 5.98 7.38
N LEU A 187 14.08 7.13 7.08
CA LEU A 187 15.24 7.19 6.18
C LEU A 187 16.46 6.52 6.82
N LEU A 188 16.56 6.60 8.15
CA LEU A 188 17.67 6.11 8.95
C LEU A 188 17.16 4.99 9.86
N LEU A 189 17.57 3.76 9.54
CA LEU A 189 17.35 2.58 10.37
C LEU A 189 18.38 2.59 11.50
N ASP A 190 18.22 3.46 12.49
CA ASP A 190 19.06 3.37 13.69
C ASP A 190 18.67 2.09 14.45
N GLN A 191 19.63 1.19 14.64
CA GLN A 191 19.43 -0.11 15.29
C GLN A 191 19.17 0.01 16.79
N SER A 192 19.37 1.21 17.37
CA SER A 192 19.35 1.41 18.82
C SER A 192 18.17 2.25 19.36
N LYS A 193 17.45 2.99 18.49
CA LYS A 193 16.40 3.93 18.92
C LYS A 193 15.14 3.81 18.07
N ALA A 194 13.98 3.89 18.71
CA ALA A 194 12.71 3.97 18.01
C ALA A 194 12.70 5.20 17.06
N PRO A 195 12.19 5.05 15.82
CA PRO A 195 12.10 6.17 14.89
C PRO A 195 11.29 7.32 15.51
N SER A 196 11.85 8.52 15.53
CA SER A 196 11.10 9.68 16.04
C SER A 196 9.93 10.02 15.11
N LYS A 197 8.78 10.42 15.69
CA LYS A 197 7.56 10.79 14.94
C LYS A 197 7.81 11.88 13.88
N ASN A 198 8.84 12.71 14.06
CA ASN A 198 9.18 13.80 13.12
C ASN A 198 10.58 13.66 12.53
N GLY A 199 11.14 12.43 12.49
CA GLY A 199 12.45 12.17 11.91
C GLY A 199 12.45 12.28 10.38
N PRO A 200 13.63 12.26 9.74
CA PRO A 200 13.74 12.17 8.30
C PRO A 200 13.07 10.89 7.82
N ARG A 201 12.05 11.06 6.97
CA ARG A 201 11.21 9.99 6.43
C ARG A 201 11.36 9.98 4.91
N ARG A 202 11.46 8.78 4.34
CA ARG A 202 11.25 8.55 2.92
C ARG A 202 9.75 8.39 2.67
N ARG A 203 9.27 9.02 1.60
CA ARG A 203 7.90 8.90 1.10
C ARG A 203 7.93 8.16 -0.25
N SER A 204 6.98 7.27 -0.44
CA SER A 204 6.80 6.49 -1.66
C SER A 204 5.35 6.59 -2.11
N LEU A 205 5.11 7.12 -3.32
CA LEU A 205 3.78 7.27 -3.88
C LEU A 205 3.20 5.90 -4.22
N ILE A 206 2.02 5.60 -3.66
CA ILE A 206 1.29 4.36 -3.89
C ILE A 206 0.20 4.59 -4.94
N ALA A 207 -0.54 5.68 -4.79
CA ALA A 207 -1.62 6.09 -5.69
C ALA A 207 -1.87 7.60 -5.58
N GLU A 208 -2.36 8.20 -6.66
CA GLU A 208 -2.83 9.58 -6.71
C GLU A 208 -4.25 9.57 -7.28
N TYR A 209 -5.13 10.34 -6.63
CA TYR A 209 -6.56 10.39 -6.93
C TYR A 209 -6.97 11.81 -7.24
N ASP A 210 -7.85 11.97 -8.22
CA ASP A 210 -8.49 13.24 -8.53
C ASP A 210 -9.68 13.46 -7.59
N PHE A 211 -9.70 14.61 -6.93
CA PHE A 211 -10.76 15.02 -6.00
C PHE A 211 -11.72 16.03 -6.62
N PHE A 212 -11.46 16.52 -7.84
CA PHE A 212 -12.18 17.63 -8.46
C PHE A 212 -13.67 17.33 -8.68
N ASN A 213 -14.02 16.08 -9.02
CA ASN A 213 -15.39 15.65 -9.37
C ASN A 213 -16.00 14.63 -8.39
N LEU A 214 -15.55 14.57 -7.13
CA LEU A 214 -15.98 13.54 -6.18
C LEU A 214 -17.51 13.46 -6.03
N THR A 215 -18.18 14.61 -5.97
CA THR A 215 -19.64 14.70 -5.83
C THR A 215 -20.38 14.80 -7.15
N GLU A 216 -19.72 15.30 -8.21
CA GLU A 216 -20.31 15.45 -9.54
C GLU A 216 -20.36 14.13 -10.33
N SER A 217 -19.49 13.17 -10.01
CA SER A 217 -19.42 11.87 -10.69
C SER A 217 -20.63 10.94 -10.41
N ASN A 218 -21.54 11.31 -9.51
CA ASN A 218 -22.78 10.59 -9.16
C ASN A 218 -22.63 9.12 -8.67
N VAL A 219 -21.42 8.57 -8.54
CA VAL A 219 -21.22 7.19 -8.08
C VAL A 219 -21.11 7.15 -6.55
N THR A 220 -22.25 7.27 -5.88
CA THR A 220 -22.33 7.09 -4.43
C THR A 220 -22.37 5.59 -4.13
N LEU A 221 -21.41 5.09 -3.37
CA LEU A 221 -21.32 3.67 -3.03
C LEU A 221 -22.44 3.26 -2.05
N GLY A 222 -22.75 4.14 -1.10
CA GLY A 222 -23.76 3.87 -0.08
C GLY A 222 -23.87 5.03 0.89
N ALA A 223 -24.85 4.99 1.79
CA ALA A 223 -25.02 6.05 2.78
C ALA A 223 -25.74 5.55 4.04
N ASP A 224 -25.45 6.17 5.19
CA ASP A 224 -26.20 5.98 6.42
C ASP A 224 -26.91 7.27 6.86
N LYS A 225 -27.27 7.41 8.13
CA LYS A 225 -27.94 8.62 8.63
C LYS A 225 -27.05 9.86 8.64
N LEU A 226 -25.72 9.69 8.72
CA LEU A 226 -24.76 10.75 8.95
C LEU A 226 -23.83 10.98 7.76
N VAL A 227 -23.43 9.92 7.05
CA VAL A 227 -22.43 9.99 5.99
C VAL A 227 -22.93 9.41 4.67
N GLN A 228 -22.30 9.88 3.59
CA GLN A 228 -22.42 9.36 2.23
C GLN A 228 -21.04 8.92 1.77
N LEU A 229 -20.94 7.74 1.17
CA LEU A 229 -19.70 7.11 0.75
C LEU A 229 -19.47 7.27 -0.75
N PHE A 230 -18.23 7.58 -1.10
CA PHE A 230 -17.76 7.71 -2.47
C PHE A 230 -16.52 6.84 -2.67
N SER A 231 -16.56 5.95 -3.65
CA SER A 231 -15.42 5.10 -4.00
C SER A 231 -14.57 5.79 -5.07
N LEU A 232 -13.25 5.70 -4.93
CA LEU A 232 -12.26 6.18 -5.88
C LEU A 232 -11.25 5.07 -6.14
N ASP A 233 -11.07 4.74 -7.41
CA ASP A 233 -10.12 3.69 -7.78
C ASP A 233 -8.68 4.19 -7.83
N PRO A 234 -7.70 3.38 -7.36
CA PRO A 234 -7.88 2.06 -6.76
C PRO A 234 -8.14 2.09 -5.25
N GLY A 235 -9.20 1.43 -4.77
CA GLY A 235 -9.37 1.00 -3.38
C GLY A 235 -9.49 2.11 -2.31
N LEU A 236 -9.78 3.35 -2.71
CA LEU A 236 -9.98 4.48 -1.79
C LEU A 236 -11.47 4.75 -1.59
N LEU A 237 -11.86 5.06 -0.37
CA LEU A 237 -13.22 5.41 0.01
C LEU A 237 -13.20 6.73 0.77
N VAL A 238 -14.08 7.65 0.40
CA VAL A 238 -14.25 8.94 1.06
C VAL A 238 -15.65 9.02 1.63
N GLY A 239 -15.76 9.20 2.95
CA GLY A 239 -17.02 9.47 3.62
C GLY A 239 -17.24 10.96 3.79
N LEU A 240 -18.34 11.50 3.29
CA LEU A 240 -18.74 12.90 3.45
C LEU A 240 -19.91 13.02 4.43
N TRP A 241 -19.92 14.06 5.26
CA TRP A 241 -21.06 14.39 6.11
C TRP A 241 -22.26 14.82 5.28
N LYS A 242 -23.42 14.20 5.54
CA LYS A 242 -24.68 14.57 4.89
C LYS A 242 -25.04 16.02 5.20
N GLY A 243 -25.28 16.79 4.14
CA GLY A 243 -25.72 18.19 4.21
C GLY A 243 -24.61 19.23 4.41
N LYS A 244 -23.34 18.83 4.59
CA LYS A 244 -22.23 19.79 4.83
C LYS A 244 -21.10 19.76 3.80
N ASN A 245 -21.11 18.83 2.83
CA ASN A 245 -20.04 18.64 1.84
C ASN A 245 -18.62 18.62 2.46
N GLU A 246 -18.51 18.15 3.70
CA GLU A 246 -17.28 18.10 4.48
C GLU A 246 -16.83 16.64 4.60
N ILE A 247 -15.52 16.40 4.54
CA ILE A 247 -14.96 15.06 4.72
C ILE A 247 -15.14 14.65 6.18
N ALA A 248 -15.75 13.48 6.39
CA ALA A 248 -15.82 12.82 7.68
C ALA A 248 -14.57 11.98 7.91
N PHE A 249 -14.29 11.08 6.97
CA PHE A 249 -13.14 10.18 6.99
C PHE A 249 -12.70 9.80 5.58
N VAL A 250 -11.47 9.33 5.48
CA VAL A 250 -10.93 8.66 4.30
C VAL A 250 -10.48 7.27 4.72
N MET A 251 -10.80 6.27 3.92
CA MET A 251 -10.39 4.88 4.12
C MET A 251 -9.67 4.40 2.86
N ALA A 252 -8.54 3.72 3.00
CA ALA A 252 -7.87 3.06 1.88
C ALA A 252 -7.71 1.57 2.18
N SER A 253 -8.09 0.73 1.23
CA SER A 253 -7.90 -0.71 1.30
C SER A 253 -6.76 -1.10 0.36
N LEU A 254 -5.69 -1.67 0.93
CA LEU A 254 -4.46 -1.99 0.21
C LEU A 254 -4.17 -3.49 0.28
N HIS A 255 -4.23 -4.15 -0.86
CA HIS A 255 -3.83 -5.54 -0.98
C HIS A 255 -2.31 -5.70 -0.75
N TYR A 256 -1.90 -6.77 -0.10
CA TYR A 256 -0.51 -7.05 0.27
C TYR A 256 0.41 -7.38 -0.90
N HIS A 257 -0.15 -7.75 -2.04
CA HIS A 257 0.61 -7.98 -3.26
C HIS A 257 1.47 -6.75 -3.59
N GLN A 258 2.78 -6.91 -3.42
CA GLN A 258 3.81 -5.89 -3.66
C GLN A 258 3.63 -4.58 -2.85
N LEU A 259 2.84 -4.62 -1.77
CA LEU A 259 2.55 -3.44 -0.96
C LEU A 259 3.81 -2.87 -0.32
N LEU A 260 4.72 -3.75 0.13
CA LEU A 260 5.94 -3.32 0.79
C LEU A 260 6.85 -2.58 -0.20
N GLU A 261 7.00 -3.10 -1.40
CA GLU A 261 7.77 -2.50 -2.49
C GLU A 261 7.19 -1.15 -2.89
N ARG A 262 5.87 -1.10 -3.16
CA ARG A 262 5.14 0.13 -3.48
C ARG A 262 5.25 1.19 -2.38
N SER A 263 5.29 0.77 -1.12
CA SER A 263 5.36 1.66 0.04
C SER A 263 6.79 2.11 0.40
N THR A 264 7.84 1.48 -0.15
CA THR A 264 9.23 1.71 0.29
C THR A 264 10.22 2.05 -0.82
N LEU A 265 10.06 1.46 -2.00
CA LEU A 265 11.04 1.51 -3.09
C LEU A 265 10.77 2.61 -4.10
N GLY A 266 9.55 3.16 -4.13
CA GLY A 266 9.19 4.31 -4.96
C GLY A 266 9.75 5.64 -4.45
N SER A 267 9.25 6.72 -5.03
CA SER A 267 9.61 8.10 -4.68
C SER A 267 8.37 8.90 -4.28
N ALA A 268 8.54 10.11 -3.76
CA ALA A 268 7.40 10.94 -3.35
C ALA A 268 6.51 11.40 -4.52
N THR A 269 7.01 11.34 -5.76
CA THR A 269 6.33 11.86 -6.95
C THR A 269 6.09 10.81 -8.03
N VAL A 270 6.80 9.67 -7.97
CA VAL A 270 6.73 8.60 -8.97
C VAL A 270 6.48 7.29 -8.24
N GLN A 271 5.43 6.60 -8.68
CA GLN A 271 5.07 5.26 -8.19
C GLN A 271 6.19 4.25 -8.50
N TYR A 272 6.29 3.21 -7.68
CA TYR A 272 7.24 2.13 -7.94
C TYR A 272 6.80 1.33 -9.18
N ALA A 273 7.66 1.28 -10.20
CA ALA A 273 7.44 0.47 -11.38
C ALA A 273 7.74 -0.99 -11.08
N LEU A 274 6.76 -1.85 -11.34
CA LEU A 274 6.86 -3.28 -11.10
C LEU A 274 7.71 -3.95 -12.17
N PRO A 275 8.53 -4.96 -11.82
CA PRO A 275 9.16 -5.81 -12.83
C PRO A 275 8.07 -6.50 -13.67
N SER A 276 8.16 -6.40 -15.00
CA SER A 276 7.26 -7.12 -15.89
C SER A 276 7.41 -8.63 -15.70
N ASN A 277 6.29 -9.37 -15.60
CA ASN A 277 6.34 -10.82 -15.63
C ASN A 277 6.96 -11.28 -16.96
N LYS A 278 7.78 -12.34 -16.90
CA LYS A 278 8.28 -12.99 -18.10
C LYS A 278 7.48 -14.28 -18.27
N PRO A 279 6.74 -14.44 -19.38
CA PRO A 279 5.94 -15.63 -19.58
C PRO A 279 6.85 -16.86 -19.62
N ILE A 280 6.43 -17.90 -18.92
CA ILE A 280 7.02 -19.23 -19.02
C ILE A 280 6.20 -19.93 -20.10
N LEU A 281 6.85 -20.37 -21.17
CA LEU A 281 6.15 -21.04 -22.27
C LEU A 281 6.04 -22.53 -21.95
N ASP A 282 4.86 -23.09 -22.19
CA ASP A 282 4.60 -24.52 -22.17
C ASP A 282 4.12 -24.97 -23.56
N ASP A 283 4.77 -25.98 -24.12
CA ASP A 283 4.47 -26.55 -25.44
C ASP A 283 3.76 -27.92 -25.37
N ILE A 284 3.54 -28.43 -24.15
CA ILE A 284 2.93 -29.73 -23.90
C ILE A 284 1.43 -29.56 -23.64
N ASP A 285 1.05 -28.56 -22.85
CA ASP A 285 -0.33 -28.35 -22.43
C ASP A 285 -1.14 -27.57 -23.50
N PRO A 286 -2.16 -28.19 -24.13
CA PRO A 286 -2.98 -27.51 -25.12
C PRO A 286 -3.93 -26.46 -24.52
N GLU A 287 -4.16 -26.47 -23.20
CA GLU A 287 -5.03 -25.54 -22.46
C GLU A 287 -4.23 -24.66 -21.49
N TYR A 288 -2.94 -24.45 -21.77
CA TYR A 288 -2.01 -23.71 -20.91
C TYR A 288 -2.55 -22.35 -20.49
N GLY A 289 -2.63 -22.10 -19.18
CA GLY A 289 -3.19 -20.88 -18.62
C GLY A 289 -4.73 -20.83 -18.58
N LEU A 290 -5.43 -21.94 -18.79
CA LEU A 290 -6.89 -22.03 -18.64
C LEU A 290 -7.34 -22.82 -17.38
N HIS A 291 -6.42 -23.41 -16.61
CA HIS A 291 -6.74 -24.20 -15.43
C HIS A 291 -5.78 -23.95 -14.24
N ASP A 292 -6.03 -24.66 -13.14
CA ASP A 292 -5.27 -24.63 -11.89
C ASP A 292 -5.10 -23.26 -11.25
N TYR A 293 -6.12 -22.41 -11.40
CA TYR A 293 -6.20 -21.17 -10.65
C TYR A 293 -6.71 -21.43 -9.23
N ASP A 294 -6.07 -20.82 -8.24
CA ASP A 294 -6.53 -20.82 -6.85
C ASP A 294 -7.01 -19.41 -6.47
N LEU A 295 -8.25 -19.28 -6.03
CA LEU A 295 -8.82 -18.01 -5.54
C LEU A 295 -8.81 -17.99 -4.02
N HIS A 296 -8.27 -16.93 -3.43
CA HIS A 296 -8.54 -16.53 -2.06
C HIS A 296 -9.42 -15.27 -2.05
N LEU A 297 -10.51 -15.31 -1.28
CA LEU A 297 -11.52 -14.25 -1.18
C LEU A 297 -11.74 -13.90 0.30
N ASP A 298 -11.59 -12.62 0.64
CA ASP A 298 -11.93 -12.06 1.95
C ASP A 298 -12.97 -10.94 1.75
N MET A 299 -14.09 -11.03 2.47
CA MET A 299 -15.12 -10.00 2.52
C MET A 299 -15.20 -9.48 3.95
N HIS A 300 -14.92 -8.20 4.15
CA HIS A 300 -14.71 -7.68 5.50
C HIS A 300 -15.06 -6.20 5.66
N SER A 301 -15.04 -5.73 6.90
CA SER A 301 -15.35 -4.35 7.27
C SER A 301 -14.68 -3.99 8.60
N GLY A 302 -13.68 -3.11 8.55
CA GLY A 302 -12.86 -2.79 9.72
C GLY A 302 -12.31 -4.06 10.39
N SER A 303 -12.66 -4.30 11.65
CA SER A 303 -12.27 -5.52 12.37
C SER A 303 -13.12 -6.76 12.02
N CYS A 304 -14.32 -6.58 11.50
CA CYS A 304 -15.25 -7.68 11.18
C CYS A 304 -14.85 -8.36 9.87
N THR A 305 -15.02 -9.68 9.78
CA THR A 305 -14.84 -10.48 8.56
C THR A 305 -16.12 -11.31 8.37
N TYR A 306 -16.72 -11.20 7.20
CA TYR A 306 -17.97 -11.85 6.82
C TYR A 306 -17.72 -13.20 6.14
N LEU A 307 -16.67 -13.25 5.32
CA LEU A 307 -16.23 -14.45 4.63
C LEU A 307 -14.72 -14.38 4.47
N CYS A 308 -14.04 -15.48 4.75
CA CYS A 308 -12.66 -15.71 4.32
C CYS A 308 -12.59 -17.15 3.82
N GLY A 309 -12.30 -17.33 2.53
CA GLY A 309 -12.36 -18.63 1.88
C GLY A 309 -11.37 -18.77 0.74
N THR A 310 -10.95 -20.02 0.47
CA THR A 310 -10.15 -20.34 -0.70
C THR A 310 -10.79 -21.45 -1.50
N PHE A 311 -10.80 -21.23 -2.81
CA PHE A 311 -11.38 -22.09 -3.81
C PHE A 311 -10.27 -22.51 -4.75
N LYS A 312 -10.08 -23.81 -4.92
CA LYS A 312 -8.92 -24.37 -5.61
C LYS A 312 -9.29 -24.99 -6.94
N SER A 313 -8.30 -25.10 -7.80
CA SER A 313 -8.41 -25.81 -9.09
C SER A 313 -9.54 -25.26 -9.95
N LEU A 314 -9.64 -23.93 -10.01
CA LEU A 314 -10.54 -23.24 -10.92
C LEU A 314 -10.01 -23.38 -12.34
N PHE A 315 -10.93 -23.61 -13.27
CA PHE A 315 -10.61 -23.78 -14.68
C PHE A 315 -11.68 -23.14 -15.56
N CYS A 316 -11.32 -22.90 -16.80
CA CYS A 316 -12.18 -22.43 -17.87
C CYS A 316 -11.92 -23.29 -19.11
N ARG A 317 -12.97 -23.60 -19.86
CA ARG A 317 -12.82 -24.30 -21.15
C ARG A 317 -12.71 -23.26 -22.25
N LYS A 318 -12.00 -23.58 -23.33
CA LYS A 318 -11.89 -22.69 -24.50
C LYS A 318 -13.23 -22.21 -25.05
N GLY A 319 -14.25 -23.06 -25.01
CA GLY A 319 -15.60 -22.71 -25.46
C GLY A 319 -16.35 -21.74 -24.54
N ASP A 320 -15.88 -21.54 -23.31
CA ASP A 320 -16.47 -20.61 -22.33
C ASP A 320 -15.80 -19.22 -22.37
N ILE A 321 -14.82 -19.02 -23.27
CA ILE A 321 -14.18 -17.74 -23.50
C ILE A 321 -15.12 -16.89 -24.37
N GLU A 322 -15.63 -15.81 -23.79
CA GLU A 322 -16.57 -14.92 -24.45
C GLU A 322 -16.19 -13.47 -24.21
N ASN A 323 -16.39 -12.62 -25.22
CA ASN A 323 -16.16 -11.17 -25.14
C ASN A 323 -14.77 -10.76 -24.63
N GLY A 324 -13.75 -11.57 -24.91
CA GLY A 324 -12.37 -11.32 -24.49
C GLY A 324 -12.10 -11.64 -23.01
N TYR A 325 -12.97 -12.40 -22.34
CA TYR A 325 -12.79 -12.81 -20.95
C TYR A 325 -12.81 -14.34 -20.79
N LEU A 326 -11.90 -14.82 -19.95
CA LEU A 326 -11.88 -16.17 -19.38
C LEU A 326 -12.86 -16.23 -18.21
N ARG A 327 -13.81 -17.18 -18.23
CA ARG A 327 -14.81 -17.34 -17.17
C ARG A 327 -14.44 -18.47 -16.20
N LEU A 328 -14.08 -18.10 -14.96
CA LEU A 328 -13.80 -19.01 -13.86
C LEU A 328 -15.02 -19.06 -12.91
N THR A 329 -15.75 -20.18 -12.92
CA THR A 329 -16.90 -20.38 -12.03
C THR A 329 -16.42 -20.94 -10.70
N VAL A 330 -16.62 -20.18 -9.62
CA VAL A 330 -16.15 -20.53 -8.27
C VAL A 330 -17.27 -21.19 -7.47
N VAL A 331 -18.41 -20.51 -7.40
CA VAL A 331 -19.65 -21.02 -6.82
C VAL A 331 -20.69 -21.01 -7.93
N SER A 332 -21.34 -22.15 -8.14
CA SER A 332 -22.34 -22.32 -9.19
C SER A 332 -23.72 -22.36 -8.58
N LEU A 333 -24.64 -21.57 -9.15
CA LEU A 333 -26.07 -21.59 -8.82
C LEU A 333 -26.71 -22.99 -8.85
N LYS A 334 -26.13 -23.92 -9.62
CA LYS A 334 -26.66 -25.28 -9.77
C LYS A 334 -26.17 -26.23 -8.67
N ASP A 335 -25.17 -25.85 -7.90
CA ASP A 335 -24.49 -26.70 -6.93
C ASP A 335 -24.66 -26.15 -5.51
N ASN A 336 -25.85 -26.40 -4.95
CA ASN A 336 -26.22 -25.88 -3.62
C ASN A 336 -25.28 -26.34 -2.50
N THR A 337 -24.51 -27.41 -2.70
CA THR A 337 -23.55 -27.91 -1.70
C THR A 337 -22.35 -26.98 -1.52
N LYS A 338 -22.10 -26.09 -2.50
CA LYS A 338 -20.99 -25.13 -2.50
C LYS A 338 -21.43 -23.72 -2.14
N HIS A 339 -22.70 -23.49 -1.82
CA HIS A 339 -23.18 -22.19 -1.38
C HIS A 339 -22.58 -21.86 -0.01
N VAL A 340 -22.11 -20.62 0.14
CA VAL A 340 -21.33 -20.21 1.32
C VAL A 340 -22.07 -19.13 2.09
N PRO A 341 -22.32 -19.29 3.40
CA PRO A 341 -22.94 -18.26 4.21
C PRO A 341 -21.95 -17.11 4.51
N LEU A 342 -22.49 -15.90 4.60
CA LEU A 342 -21.80 -14.75 5.19
C LEU A 342 -22.13 -14.69 6.68
N ILE A 343 -21.10 -14.51 7.50
CA ILE A 343 -21.22 -14.49 8.95
C ILE A 343 -21.63 -13.09 9.42
N GLY A 344 -22.81 -12.99 10.04
CA GLY A 344 -23.27 -11.76 10.69
C GLY A 344 -23.87 -10.73 9.73
N THR A 345 -24.01 -9.49 10.19
CA THR A 345 -24.66 -8.41 9.43
C THR A 345 -23.66 -7.67 8.56
N VAL A 346 -23.87 -7.74 7.24
CA VAL A 346 -23.03 -7.07 6.24
C VAL A 346 -23.21 -5.54 6.31
N GLY A 347 -22.09 -4.82 6.39
CA GLY A 347 -22.08 -3.37 6.34
C GLY A 347 -20.69 -2.76 6.53
N LEU A 348 -20.49 -1.55 6.01
CA LEU A 348 -19.21 -0.84 6.11
C LEU A 348 -19.22 0.03 7.35
N CYS A 349 -18.49 -0.42 8.37
CA CYS A 349 -18.32 0.27 9.64
C CYS A 349 -17.33 1.42 9.46
N TRP A 350 -17.69 2.57 10.01
CA TRP A 350 -16.80 3.73 10.06
C TRP A 350 -16.86 4.37 11.44
N GLU A 351 -15.73 4.94 11.85
CA GLU A 351 -15.57 5.60 13.14
C GLU A 351 -14.68 6.82 12.98
N THR A 352 -15.00 7.84 13.75
CA THR A 352 -14.28 9.10 13.91
C THR A 352 -14.14 9.37 15.41
N ASP A 353 -13.40 10.42 15.81
CA ASP A 353 -13.24 10.78 17.22
C ASP A 353 -14.56 10.97 18.00
N ALA A 354 -15.65 11.33 17.31
CA ALA A 354 -16.93 11.68 17.94
C ALA A 354 -18.12 10.80 17.51
N PHE A 355 -18.06 10.21 16.32
CA PHE A 355 -19.18 9.48 15.72
C PHE A 355 -18.74 8.15 15.17
N LYS A 356 -19.67 7.19 15.19
CA LYS A 356 -19.53 5.90 14.53
C LYS A 356 -20.82 5.57 13.79
N GLY A 357 -20.70 4.81 12.72
CA GLY A 357 -21.83 4.38 11.92
C GLY A 357 -21.53 3.08 11.18
N ASN A 358 -22.55 2.61 10.49
CA ASN A 358 -22.48 1.42 9.65
C ASN A 358 -23.34 1.66 8.42
N VAL A 359 -22.71 1.67 7.25
CA VAL A 359 -23.40 1.78 5.98
C VAL A 359 -23.78 0.38 5.53
N LYS A 360 -25.07 0.10 5.53
CA LYS A 360 -25.59 -1.22 5.15
C LYS A 360 -25.15 -1.59 3.73
N ASP A 361 -25.05 -2.88 3.49
CA ASP A 361 -24.88 -3.45 2.15
C ASP A 361 -23.55 -3.03 1.47
N CYS A 362 -22.64 -2.38 2.20
CA CYS A 362 -21.30 -2.04 1.74
C CYS A 362 -20.27 -2.89 2.50
N TYR A 363 -19.16 -3.26 1.86
CA TYR A 363 -18.04 -3.94 2.51
C TYR A 363 -16.77 -3.81 1.66
N VAL A 364 -15.64 -4.27 2.16
CA VAL A 364 -14.39 -4.39 1.38
C VAL A 364 -14.26 -5.82 0.90
N MET A 365 -13.98 -5.97 -0.39
CA MET A 365 -13.70 -7.25 -1.04
C MET A 365 -12.23 -7.30 -1.44
N ASP A 366 -11.54 -8.32 -0.93
CA ASP A 366 -10.17 -8.63 -1.28
C ASP A 366 -10.13 -9.91 -2.09
N VAL A 367 -9.44 -9.86 -3.22
CA VAL A 367 -9.28 -10.99 -4.13
C VAL A 367 -7.80 -11.23 -4.36
N THR A 368 -7.39 -12.47 -4.19
CA THR A 368 -6.08 -12.98 -4.59
C THR A 368 -6.29 -14.19 -5.50
N LEU A 369 -6.14 -14.00 -6.81
CA LEU A 369 -6.13 -15.09 -7.78
C LEU A 369 -4.69 -15.51 -8.03
N LEU A 370 -4.39 -16.78 -7.82
CA LEU A 370 -3.09 -17.40 -8.04
C LEU A 370 -3.09 -18.19 -9.34
N ASP A 371 -1.96 -18.18 -10.06
CA ASP A 371 -1.73 -19.08 -11.18
C ASP A 371 -1.40 -20.52 -10.74
N GLU A 372 -1.25 -21.42 -11.71
CA GLU A 372 -0.83 -22.81 -11.53
C GLU A 372 0.49 -22.95 -10.73
N THR A 373 1.36 -21.94 -10.77
CA THR A 373 2.64 -21.90 -10.04
C THR A 373 2.51 -21.26 -8.65
N ARG A 374 1.27 -20.95 -8.24
CA ARG A 374 0.88 -20.25 -7.02
C ARG A 374 1.45 -18.84 -6.89
N LYS A 375 1.75 -18.18 -8.00
CA LYS A 375 2.11 -16.77 -8.00
C LYS A 375 0.85 -15.94 -8.07
N PRO A 376 0.80 -14.80 -7.35
CA PRO A 376 -0.30 -13.87 -7.49
C PRO A 376 -0.40 -13.37 -8.93
N PHE A 377 -1.51 -13.74 -9.57
CA PHE A 377 -1.81 -13.47 -10.96
C PHE A 377 -2.69 -12.21 -11.08
N TRP A 378 -3.79 -12.13 -10.33
CA TRP A 378 -4.64 -10.93 -10.24
C TRP A 378 -4.99 -10.65 -8.78
N CYS A 379 -4.81 -9.41 -8.33
CA CYS A 379 -5.08 -9.05 -6.95
C CYS A 379 -5.66 -7.64 -6.82
N PHE A 380 -6.69 -7.49 -6.00
CA PHE A 380 -7.23 -6.18 -5.62
C PHE A 380 -7.81 -6.20 -4.22
N SER A 381 -8.04 -5.00 -3.69
CA SER A 381 -8.72 -4.74 -2.42
C SER A 381 -9.55 -3.48 -2.64
N ALA A 382 -10.87 -3.61 -2.64
CA ALA A 382 -11.75 -2.51 -3.03
C ALA A 382 -13.05 -2.50 -2.20
N PRO A 383 -13.57 -1.30 -1.86
CA PRO A 383 -14.90 -1.18 -1.30
C PRO A 383 -15.96 -1.45 -2.38
N VAL A 384 -16.97 -2.24 -2.04
CA VAL A 384 -18.06 -2.65 -2.93
C VAL A 384 -19.41 -2.50 -2.23
N CYS A 385 -20.48 -2.46 -3.02
CA CYS A 385 -21.85 -2.38 -2.53
C CYS A 385 -22.69 -3.52 -3.12
N MET A 386 -23.58 -4.08 -2.30
CA MET A 386 -24.61 -5.02 -2.71
C MET A 386 -25.80 -4.24 -3.25
N GLU A 387 -26.21 -4.56 -4.46
CA GLU A 387 -27.40 -4.01 -5.09
C GLU A 387 -28.52 -5.03 -5.06
N LEU A 388 -29.74 -4.60 -4.74
CA LEU A 388 -30.90 -5.47 -4.80
C LEU A 388 -31.22 -5.77 -6.27
N SER A 389 -31.20 -7.04 -6.63
CA SER A 389 -31.52 -7.48 -7.99
C SER A 389 -33.02 -7.38 -8.26
N SER A 390 -33.37 -6.89 -9.44
CA SER A 390 -34.76 -6.87 -9.94
C SER A 390 -35.21 -8.23 -10.49
N LYS A 391 -34.29 -9.19 -10.65
CA LYS A 391 -34.59 -10.54 -11.12
C LYS A 391 -35.19 -11.34 -9.96
N ALA A 392 -36.36 -11.96 -10.20
CA ALA A 392 -36.93 -12.91 -9.25
C ALA A 392 -35.95 -14.08 -9.03
N SER A 393 -35.83 -14.55 -7.79
CA SER A 393 -35.04 -15.75 -7.45
C SER A 393 -35.47 -16.90 -8.37
N SER A 394 -34.60 -17.28 -9.31
CA SER A 394 -34.81 -18.46 -10.15
C SER A 394 -34.45 -19.77 -9.43
N LEU A 395 -34.06 -19.68 -8.15
CA LEU A 395 -33.70 -20.81 -7.32
C LEU A 395 -34.92 -21.23 -6.50
N TYR A 396 -35.49 -22.39 -6.84
CA TYR A 396 -36.59 -23.00 -6.07
C TYR A 396 -36.20 -23.29 -4.61
N ASP A 397 -34.91 -23.47 -4.33
CA ASP A 397 -34.38 -23.80 -3.00
C ASP A 397 -34.22 -22.58 -2.09
N TYR A 398 -34.27 -21.35 -2.63
CA TYR A 398 -34.09 -20.13 -1.85
C TYR A 398 -35.22 -19.12 -2.13
N MET A 399 -36.13 -18.94 -1.16
CA MET A 399 -37.28 -18.03 -1.25
C MET A 399 -36.94 -16.56 -0.88
N GLY A 400 -35.67 -16.17 -1.01
CA GLY A 400 -35.14 -14.89 -0.53
C GLY A 400 -35.00 -13.80 -1.60
N CYS A 401 -34.76 -12.56 -1.16
CA CYS A 401 -34.33 -11.46 -2.03
C CYS A 401 -32.91 -11.73 -2.55
N VAL A 402 -32.69 -11.48 -3.85
CA VAL A 402 -31.39 -11.65 -4.51
C VAL A 402 -30.66 -10.32 -4.54
N TYR A 403 -29.38 -10.35 -4.18
CA TYR A 403 -28.47 -9.23 -4.21
C TYR A 403 -27.29 -9.54 -5.14
N THR A 404 -26.76 -8.53 -5.80
CA THR A 404 -25.59 -8.64 -6.67
C THR A 404 -24.49 -7.70 -6.19
N THR A 405 -23.26 -8.18 -6.19
CA THR A 405 -22.08 -7.36 -5.97
C THR A 405 -21.11 -7.57 -7.11
N ASP A 406 -20.77 -6.50 -7.81
CA ASP A 406 -19.85 -6.53 -8.93
C ASP A 406 -18.61 -5.66 -8.66
N TYR A 407 -17.46 -6.11 -9.15
CA TYR A 407 -16.23 -5.33 -9.23
C TYR A 407 -15.60 -5.52 -10.61
N ALA A 408 -14.99 -4.46 -11.16
CA ALA A 408 -14.30 -4.52 -12.44
C ALA A 408 -13.11 -3.57 -12.47
N ASP A 409 -12.00 -4.03 -13.03
CA ASP A 409 -10.85 -3.21 -13.39
C ASP A 409 -10.34 -3.57 -14.80
N ALA A 410 -9.17 -3.07 -15.18
CA ALA A 410 -8.57 -3.35 -16.49
C ALA A 410 -8.18 -4.83 -16.67
N GLU A 411 -7.96 -5.56 -15.59
CA GLU A 411 -7.44 -6.92 -15.60
C GLU A 411 -8.56 -7.97 -15.57
N GLY A 412 -9.66 -7.68 -14.86
CA GLY A 412 -10.75 -8.62 -14.71
C GLY A 412 -12.01 -8.04 -14.06
N LYS A 413 -12.99 -8.93 -13.83
CA LYS A 413 -14.26 -8.63 -13.17
C LYS A 413 -14.64 -9.76 -12.20
N VAL A 414 -15.29 -9.40 -11.11
CA VAL A 414 -15.85 -10.35 -10.14
C VAL A 414 -17.34 -10.08 -10.04
N CYS A 415 -18.14 -11.13 -10.19
CA CYS A 415 -19.59 -11.08 -10.05
C CYS A 415 -20.02 -12.03 -8.94
N VAL A 416 -20.72 -11.49 -7.94
CA VAL A 416 -21.24 -12.25 -6.81
C VAL A 416 -22.75 -12.11 -6.77
N GLU A 417 -23.45 -13.24 -6.65
CA GLU A 417 -24.89 -13.25 -6.37
C GLU A 417 -25.11 -13.83 -4.97
N LEU A 418 -25.87 -13.09 -4.17
CA LEU A 418 -26.20 -13.42 -2.80
C LEU A 418 -27.71 -13.53 -2.61
N VAL A 419 -28.15 -14.41 -1.73
CA VAL A 419 -29.56 -14.53 -1.35
C VAL A 419 -29.70 -14.32 0.15
N TRP A 420 -30.63 -13.46 0.55
CA TRP A 420 -31.00 -13.28 1.95
C TRP A 420 -32.00 -14.35 2.39
N LEU A 421 -31.65 -15.15 3.39
CA LEU A 421 -32.57 -16.12 3.98
C LEU A 421 -33.17 -15.56 5.28
N GLU A 422 -34.48 -15.38 5.31
CA GLU A 422 -35.19 -14.86 6.50
C GLU A 422 -35.15 -15.83 7.69
N GLU A 423 -35.12 -17.13 7.42
CA GLU A 423 -35.16 -18.20 8.42
C GLU A 423 -33.89 -18.22 9.27
N THR A 424 -32.72 -18.14 8.63
CA THR A 424 -31.41 -18.12 9.28
C THR A 424 -30.91 -16.71 9.57
N LYS A 425 -31.51 -15.69 8.94
CA LYS A 425 -31.08 -14.28 9.00
C LYS A 425 -29.64 -14.08 8.55
N GLU A 426 -29.27 -14.77 7.48
CA GLU A 426 -27.92 -14.77 6.91
C GLU A 426 -28.00 -14.59 5.39
N TYR A 427 -26.93 -14.03 4.82
CA TYR A 427 -26.73 -14.00 3.38
C TYR A 427 -25.99 -15.25 2.93
N PHE A 428 -26.37 -15.83 1.79
CA PHE A 428 -25.65 -16.93 1.16
C PHE A 428 -25.15 -16.51 -0.21
N ILE A 429 -23.87 -16.74 -0.49
CA ILE A 429 -23.33 -16.66 -1.85
C ILE A 429 -23.81 -17.89 -2.61
N VAL A 430 -24.63 -17.67 -3.63
CA VAL A 430 -25.19 -18.71 -4.50
C VAL A 430 -24.51 -18.75 -5.87
N SER A 431 -23.87 -17.64 -6.27
CA SER A 431 -23.06 -17.56 -7.48
C SER A 431 -21.83 -16.71 -7.22
N LEU A 432 -20.67 -17.19 -7.67
CA LEU A 432 -19.43 -16.43 -7.67
C LEU A 432 -18.67 -16.77 -8.93
N VAL A 433 -18.48 -15.77 -9.78
CA VAL A 433 -17.81 -15.92 -11.07
C VAL A 433 -16.73 -14.86 -11.22
N ILE A 434 -15.56 -15.29 -11.64
CA ILE A 434 -14.44 -14.42 -11.97
C ILE A 434 -14.26 -14.41 -13.48
N TYR A 435 -14.12 -13.21 -14.04
CA TYR A 435 -13.79 -12.98 -15.42
C TYR A 435 -12.40 -12.37 -15.51
N VAL A 436 -11.47 -13.03 -16.19
CA VAL A 436 -10.12 -12.50 -16.41
C VAL A 436 -9.98 -12.10 -17.86
N SER A 437 -9.41 -10.93 -18.15
CA SER A 437 -9.13 -10.53 -19.52
C SER A 437 -8.18 -11.51 -20.22
N THR A 438 -8.54 -11.91 -21.44
CA THR A 438 -7.69 -12.72 -22.33
C THR A 438 -6.35 -12.04 -22.60
N GLU A 439 -6.32 -10.71 -22.70
CA GLU A 439 -5.08 -9.93 -22.82
C GLU A 439 -4.12 -10.21 -21.67
N LYS A 440 -4.60 -10.21 -20.42
CA LYS A 440 -3.77 -10.52 -19.25
C LYS A 440 -3.27 -11.97 -19.28
N VAL A 441 -4.13 -12.92 -19.62
CA VAL A 441 -3.75 -14.35 -19.72
C VAL A 441 -2.66 -14.52 -20.79
N ASN A 442 -2.90 -14.00 -21.99
CA ASN A 442 -1.98 -14.06 -23.12
C ASN A 442 -0.61 -13.44 -22.77
N ASN A 443 -0.61 -12.28 -22.09
CA ASN A 443 0.62 -11.63 -21.64
C ASN A 443 1.36 -12.41 -20.54
N TRP A 444 0.64 -13.09 -19.64
CA TRP A 444 1.22 -13.82 -18.52
C TRP A 444 1.80 -15.18 -18.92
N TYR A 445 1.11 -15.90 -19.79
CA TYR A 445 1.46 -17.26 -20.21
C TYR A 445 2.13 -17.32 -21.59
N GLY A 446 2.14 -16.22 -22.35
CA GLY A 446 2.67 -16.19 -23.72
C GLY A 446 1.77 -16.93 -24.71
N THR A 447 0.47 -16.99 -24.42
CA THR A 447 -0.56 -17.64 -25.25
C THR A 447 -1.29 -16.64 -26.16
N ASN A 448 -2.24 -17.12 -26.96
CA ASN A 448 -3.04 -16.30 -27.88
C ASN A 448 -4.49 -16.81 -27.97
N TYR A 449 -5.21 -16.71 -26.85
CA TYR A 449 -6.63 -17.03 -26.72
C TYR A 449 -7.53 -15.91 -27.21
#